data_AF-A0A8S3Z1E4-F1
#
_entry.id   AF-A0A8S3Z1E4-F1
#
_cell.length_a   1.000
_cell.length_b   1.000
_cell.length_c   1.000
_cell.angle_alpha   90.00
_cell.angle_beta   90.00
_cell.angle_gamma   90.00
#
_symmetry.space_group_name_H-M   'P 1'
#
loop_
_entity.id
_entity.type
_entity.pdbx_description
1 polymer ?
#
loop_
_entity_poly.entity_id
_entity_poly.type
_entity_poly.pdbx_seq_one_letter_code
_entity_poly.pdbx_strand_id
1 'polypeptide(L)' 'MLVVGISISSFQSRFDEMLVVGISISSFQSRFDEMLVVGISISSFQSRFDEMLVVGISMSSC' A
#
# COMPACT_ATOMS: atom_id res chain seq x y z
N MET A 1 11.76 4.12 0.37
CA MET A 1 11.43 4.51 -1.04
C MET A 1 10.20 5.42 -1.03
N LEU A 2 10.17 6.50 -1.82
CA LEU A 2 9.01 7.42 -1.91
C LEU A 2 8.23 7.17 -3.21
N VAL A 3 6.93 6.87 -3.10
CA VAL A 3 6.06 6.62 -4.25
C VAL A 3 4.87 7.57 -4.20
N VAL A 4 4.61 8.27 -5.31
CA VAL A 4 3.52 9.24 -5.40
C VAL A 4 2.69 8.94 -6.64
N GLY A 5 1.36 8.87 -6.49
CA GLY A 5 0.43 8.91 -7.63
C GLY A 5 0.53 7.69 -8.56
N ILE A 6 0.46 6.48 -8.02
CA ILE A 6 0.59 5.25 -8.81
C ILE A 6 -0.71 4.44 -8.81
N SER A 7 -1.15 4.02 -9.99
CA SER A 7 -2.19 2.99 -10.16
C SER A 7 -1.56 1.68 -10.61
N ILE A 8 -1.71 0.62 -9.81
CA ILE A 8 -1.19 -0.71 -10.13
C ILE A 8 -2.33 -1.74 -10.04
N SER A 9 -2.43 -2.62 -11.04
CA SER A 9 -3.38 -3.73 -11.02
C SER A 9 -2.96 -4.82 -10.02
N SER A 10 -1.69 -5.21 -10.00
CA SER A 10 -1.15 -6.15 -9.01
C SER A 10 0.25 -5.77 -8.57
N PHE A 11 0.50 -5.73 -7.26
CA PHE A 11 1.82 -5.41 -6.72
C PHE A 11 2.29 -6.48 -5.73
N GLN A 12 3.49 -7.03 -5.97
CA GLN A 12 4.14 -7.94 -5.06
C GLN A 12 5.59 -7.55 -4.81
N SER A 13 5.94 -7.35 -3.54
CA SER A 13 7.31 -6.97 -3.17
C SER A 13 7.62 -7.18 -1.68
N ARG A 14 8.88 -7.00 -1.29
CA ARG A 14 9.33 -6.83 0.09
C ARG A 14 10.13 -5.54 0.20
N PHE A 15 9.85 -4.73 1.21
CA PHE A 15 10.61 -3.52 1.46
C PHE A 15 10.76 -3.30 2.97
N ASP A 16 11.93 -2.83 3.40
CA ASP A 16 12.14 -2.48 4.81
C ASP A 16 11.38 -1.19 5.19
N GLU A 17 11.54 -0.11 4.41
CA GLU A 17 10.86 1.19 4.65
C GLU A 17 10.25 1.79 3.37
N MET A 18 8.96 2.15 3.44
CA MET A 18 8.24 2.74 2.30
C MET A 18 7.35 3.92 2.72
N LEU A 19 7.45 5.03 1.98
CA LEU A 19 6.53 6.15 2.08
C LEU A 19 5.71 6.26 0.79
N VAL A 20 4.39 6.23 0.92
CA VAL A 20 3.44 6.17 -0.20
C VAL A 20 2.43 7.30 -0.09
N VAL A 21 2.20 8.03 -1.18
CA VAL A 21 1.19 9.09 -1.25
C VAL A 21 0.32 8.90 -2.49
N GLY A 22 -0.99 8.70 -2.33
CA GLY A 22 -1.93 8.62 -3.45
C GLY A 22 -1.71 7.39 -4.32
N ILE A 23 -1.96 6.19 -3.81
CA ILE A 23 -1.86 4.95 -4.59
C ILE A 23 -3.23 4.31 -4.80
N SER A 24 -3.47 3.72 -5.98
CA SER A 24 -4.64 2.87 -6.23
C SER A 24 -4.20 1.48 -6.65
N ILE A 25 -4.54 0.44 -5.88
CA ILE A 25 -4.12 -0.94 -6.16
C ILE A 25 -5.29 -1.91 -6.15
N SER A 26 -5.49 -2.64 -7.24
CA SER A 26 -6.55 -3.65 -7.28
C SER A 26 -6.21 -4.87 -6.41
N SER A 27 -4.97 -5.37 -6.47
CA SER A 27 -4.49 -6.46 -5.62
C SER A 27 -3.08 -6.21 -5.11
N PHE A 28 -2.91 -6.19 -3.79
CA PHE A 28 -1.63 -5.90 -3.14
C PHE A 28 -1.20 -7.06 -2.26
N GLN A 29 -0.02 -7.62 -2.54
CA GLN A 29 0.57 -8.68 -1.73
C GLN A 29 2.00 -8.36 -1.34
N SER A 30 2.28 -8.07 -0.08
CA SER A 30 3.63 -7.62 0.26
C SER A 30 4.01 -7.89 1.72
N ARG A 31 5.28 -7.67 2.04
CA ARG A 31 5.77 -7.63 3.42
C ARG A 31 6.58 -6.36 3.60
N PHE A 32 6.26 -5.64 4.66
CA PHE A 32 6.98 -4.43 5.05
C PHE A 32 7.30 -4.48 6.52
N ASP A 33 8.46 -3.97 6.89
CA ASP A 33 8.79 -3.74 8.29
C ASP A 33 8.15 -2.41 8.74
N GLU A 34 8.40 -1.31 8.03
CA GLU A 34 7.77 -0.01 8.26
C GLU A 34 7.14 0.61 7.00
N MET A 35 5.88 1.04 7.09
CA MET A 35 5.16 1.68 5.99
C MET A 35 4.38 2.91 6.43
N LEU A 36 4.59 4.04 5.74
CA LEU A 36 3.81 5.26 5.91
C LEU A 36 3.03 5.59 4.64
N VAL A 37 1.70 5.66 4.74
CA VAL A 37 0.81 5.79 3.58
C VAL A 37 -0.15 6.96 3.76
N VAL A 38 -0.28 7.80 2.74
CA VAL A 38 -1.22 8.94 2.72
C VAL A 38 -2.10 8.85 1.48
N GLY A 39 -3.36 8.45 1.65
CA GLY A 39 -4.32 8.26 0.57
C GLY A 39 -4.01 7.01 -0.25
N ILE A 40 -4.62 5.88 0.11
CA ILE A 40 -4.53 4.65 -0.68
C ILE A 40 -5.92 4.09 -0.98
N SER A 41 -6.15 3.66 -2.22
CA SER A 41 -7.36 2.98 -2.62
C SER A 41 -7.03 1.54 -2.99
N ILE A 42 -7.51 0.56 -2.22
CA ILE A 42 -7.20 -0.85 -2.47
C ILE A 42 -8.47 -1.69 -2.62
N SER A 43 -8.53 -2.55 -3.62
CA SER A 43 -9.64 -3.49 -3.78
C SER A 43 -9.43 -4.80 -3.01
N SER A 44 -8.20 -5.33 -3.04
CA SER A 44 -7.79 -6.53 -2.29
C SER A 44 -6.40 -6.36 -1.71
N PHE A 45 -6.27 -6.60 -0.40
CA PHE A 45 -5.04 -6.37 0.35
C PHE A 45 -4.65 -7.61 1.16
N GLN A 46 -3.47 -8.14 0.89
CA GLN A 46 -2.87 -9.22 1.66
C GLN A 46 -1.43 -8.89 1.97
N SER A 47 -1.18 -8.18 3.06
CA SER A 47 0.18 -7.80 3.42
C SER A 47 0.43 -7.99 4.91
N ARG A 48 1.69 -8.22 5.25
CA ARG A 48 2.18 -8.26 6.64
C ARG A 48 3.03 -7.03 6.87
N PHE A 49 2.67 -6.28 7.91
CA PHE A 49 3.39 -5.10 8.39
C PHE A 49 3.75 -5.34 9.83
N ASP A 50 4.97 -5.00 10.23
CA ASP A 50 5.33 -4.86 11.64
C ASP A 50 4.82 -3.52 12.17
N GLU A 51 5.11 -2.41 11.48
CA GLU A 51 4.55 -1.09 11.77
C GLU A 51 3.98 -0.39 10.52
N MET A 52 2.73 0.09 10.63
CA MET A 52 2.02 0.75 9.52
C MET A 52 1.29 1.99 10.01
N LEU A 53 1.55 3.13 9.39
CA LEU A 53 0.83 4.38 9.62
C LEU A 53 0.11 4.80 8.34
N VAL A 54 -1.21 4.89 8.39
CA VAL A 54 -2.02 5.22 7.20
C VAL A 54 -2.97 6.38 7.45
N VAL A 55 -2.93 7.36 6.56
CA VAL A 55 -3.79 8.54 6.58
C VAL A 55 -4.67 8.52 5.33
N GLY A 56 -5.91 8.02 5.49
CA GLY A 56 -6.89 7.90 4.41
C GLY A 56 -6.74 6.61 3.58
N ILE A 57 -7.58 5.62 3.89
CA ILE A 57 -7.76 4.40 3.08
C ILE A 57 -9.16 4.40 2.49
N SER A 58 -9.25 4.10 1.20
CA SER A 58 -10.49 3.71 0.54
C SER A 58 -10.38 2.23 0.14
N MET A 59 -10.98 1.34 0.91
CA MET A 59 -11.01 -0.08 0.57
C MET A 59 -12.35 -0.43 -0.06
N SER A 60 -12.33 -0.89 -1.31
CA SER A 60 -13.53 -1.27 -2.05
C SER A 60 -13.41 -2.73 -2.46
N SER A 61 -13.97 -3.61 -1.64
CA SER A 61 -14.07 -5.05 -1.90
C SER A 61 -15.20 -5.31 -2.92
N CYS A 62 -14.82 -5.75 -4.13
CA CYS A 62 -15.75 -6.39 -5.08
C CYS A 62 -15.80 -7.89 -4.83
#